data_AF-A0A7Y3HZT3-F1
#
_entry.id   AF-A0A7Y3HZT3-F1
#
_cell.length_a   1.000
_cell.length_b   1.000
_cell.length_c   1.000
_cell.angle_alpha   90.00
_cell.angle_beta   90.00
_cell.angle_gamma   90.00
#
_symmetry.space_group_name_H-M   'P 1'
#
loop_
_entity.id
_entity.type
_entity.pdbx_description
1 polymer ?
#
loop_
_entity_poly.entity_id
_entity_poly.type
_entity_poly.pdbx_seq_one_letter_code
_entity_poly.pdbx_strand_id
1 'polypeptide(L)'
;MKHYKPTSQSLLLVTIALLFSCFVSAQVGINTTSPTPGTILDVSGSDKGFMMTKVALTGTNDTSTIQPSATTGLMVYNTATAGAAGFEVTPGFYYWNGSSWRRFYNQGYSLNYAQSAQVTASTTNTTYVILPGLDTGNI
;
A
#
# COMPACT_ATOMS: atom_id res chain seq x y z
N MET A 1 3.61 -60.48 -12.92
CA MET A 1 3.83 -59.03 -13.16
C MET A 1 5.28 -58.83 -13.57
N LYS A 2 5.57 -58.25 -14.75
CA LYS A 2 6.95 -57.95 -15.16
C LYS A 2 7.45 -56.72 -14.37
N HIS A 3 8.51 -56.88 -13.58
CA HIS A 3 9.21 -55.75 -12.96
C HIS A 3 10.04 -55.03 -14.04
N TYR A 4 9.63 -53.83 -14.41
CA TYR A 4 10.39 -52.97 -15.31
C TYR A 4 11.52 -52.29 -14.51
N LYS A 5 12.78 -52.51 -14.89
CA LYS A 5 13.94 -51.79 -14.35
C LYS A 5 14.25 -50.62 -15.29
N PRO A 6 14.35 -49.38 -14.80
CA PRO A 6 14.73 -48.25 -15.64
C PRO A 6 16.14 -48.46 -16.19
N THR A 7 16.35 -48.17 -17.48
CA THR A 7 17.67 -48.23 -18.12
C THR A 7 18.48 -46.98 -17.78
N SER A 8 19.82 -47.06 -17.90
CA SER A 8 20.72 -45.92 -17.65
C SER A 8 20.38 -44.69 -18.50
N GLN A 9 19.89 -44.89 -19.73
CA GLN A 9 19.44 -43.81 -20.61
C GLN A 9 18.16 -43.13 -20.10
N SER A 10 17.19 -43.91 -19.61
CA SER A 10 15.98 -43.37 -18.97
C SER A 10 16.32 -42.59 -17.70
N LEU A 11 17.29 -43.07 -16.91
CA LEU A 11 17.76 -42.36 -15.72
C LEU A 11 18.45 -41.04 -16.09
N LEU A 12 19.28 -41.02 -17.14
CA LEU A 12 19.97 -39.82 -17.62
C LEU A 12 18.99 -38.74 -18.11
N LEU A 13 17.98 -39.12 -18.90
CA LEU A 13 16.95 -38.21 -19.40
C LEU A 13 16.16 -37.53 -18.28
N VAL A 14 15.81 -38.29 -17.23
CA VAL A 14 15.10 -37.76 -16.05
C VAL A 14 16.00 -36.78 -15.28
N THR A 15 17.29 -37.09 -15.11
CA THR A 15 18.23 -36.19 -14.44
C THR A 15 18.43 -34.89 -15.21
N ILE A 16 18.53 -34.94 -16.55
CA ILE A 16 18.65 -33.75 -17.40
C ILE A 16 17.38 -32.88 -17.30
N ALA A 17 16.18 -33.50 -17.34
CA ALA A 17 14.92 -32.78 -17.19
C ALA A 17 14.79 -32.11 -15.81
N LEU A 18 15.23 -32.77 -14.73
CA LEU A 18 15.28 -32.20 -13.38
C LEU A 18 16.27 -31.02 -13.28
N LEU A 19 17.46 -31.13 -13.88
CA LEU A 19 18.44 -30.05 -13.90
C LEU A 19 17.93 -28.82 -14.67
N PHE A 20 17.14 -29.01 -15.73
CA PHE A 20 16.55 -27.90 -16.49
C PHE A 20 15.44 -27.17 -15.71
N SER A 21 14.72 -27.87 -14.83
CA SER A 21 13.65 -27.28 -14.00
C SER A 21 14.15 -26.26 -12.97
N CYS A 22 15.43 -26.27 -12.63
CA CYS A 22 16.04 -25.36 -11.66
C CYS A 22 16.27 -23.93 -12.18
N PHE A 23 16.09 -23.67 -13.49
CA PHE A 23 16.39 -22.37 -14.11
C PHE A 23 15.15 -21.50 -14.39
N VAL A 24 13.97 -21.90 -13.90
CA VAL A 24 12.73 -21.16 -14.18
C VAL A 24 12.55 -20.05 -13.13
N SER A 25 12.54 -18.79 -13.56
CA SER A 25 12.16 -17.65 -12.71
C SER A 25 10.64 -17.61 -12.55
N ALA A 26 10.16 -17.66 -11.31
CA ALA A 26 8.74 -17.60 -10.97
C ALA A 26 8.31 -16.16 -10.64
N GLN A 27 8.10 -15.34 -11.67
CA GLN A 27 7.42 -14.06 -11.56
C GLN A 27 5.91 -14.25 -11.76
N VAL A 28 5.09 -13.59 -10.94
CA VAL A 28 3.63 -13.73 -11.02
C VAL A 28 3.07 -12.64 -11.92
N GLY A 29 2.75 -13.01 -13.16
CA GLY A 29 1.94 -12.18 -14.05
C GLY A 29 0.45 -12.51 -13.88
N ILE A 30 -0.37 -11.52 -13.57
CA ILE A 30 -1.83 -11.62 -13.62
C ILE A 30 -2.32 -10.86 -14.83
N ASN A 31 -2.97 -11.57 -15.75
CA ASN A 31 -3.45 -11.03 -17.03
C ASN A 31 -2.31 -10.45 -17.90
N THR A 32 -1.09 -10.99 -17.77
CA THR A 32 0.06 -10.74 -18.66
C THR A 32 0.96 -11.97 -18.70
N THR A 33 1.49 -12.31 -19.89
CA THR A 33 2.50 -13.37 -20.06
C THR A 33 3.92 -12.82 -20.05
N SER A 34 4.08 -11.49 -20.06
CA SER A 34 5.36 -10.80 -20.01
C SER A 34 5.34 -9.74 -18.92
N PRO A 35 5.47 -10.14 -17.64
CA PRO A 35 5.58 -9.19 -16.54
C PRO A 35 6.70 -8.18 -16.73
N THR A 36 6.47 -6.96 -16.27
CA THR A 36 7.42 -5.85 -16.32
C THR A 36 8.72 -6.25 -15.60
N PRO A 37 9.90 -6.08 -16.23
CA PRO A 37 11.18 -6.40 -15.59
C PRO A 37 11.34 -5.70 -14.24
N GLY A 38 11.83 -6.44 -13.23
CA GLY A 38 11.99 -5.92 -11.86
C GLY A 38 10.76 -6.01 -10.97
N THR A 39 9.65 -6.59 -11.45
CA THR A 39 8.45 -6.84 -10.63
C THR A 39 8.35 -8.32 -10.23
N ILE A 40 7.99 -8.55 -8.96
CA ILE A 40 7.65 -9.92 -8.48
C ILE A 40 6.19 -10.25 -8.81
N LEU A 41 5.32 -9.23 -8.80
CA LEU A 41 3.92 -9.29 -9.17
C LEU A 41 3.59 -8.16 -10.16
N ASP A 42 3.09 -8.51 -11.34
CA ASP A 42 2.56 -7.56 -12.33
C ASP A 42 1.11 -7.89 -12.63
N VAL A 43 0.20 -6.93 -12.41
CA VAL A 43 -1.23 -7.05 -12.67
C VAL A 43 -1.61 -6.07 -13.77
N SER A 44 -1.91 -6.58 -14.97
CA SER A 44 -2.16 -5.74 -16.14
C SER A 44 -3.64 -5.74 -16.55
N GLY A 45 -4.16 -4.59 -16.98
CA GLY A 45 -5.54 -4.43 -17.44
C GLY A 45 -5.86 -2.96 -17.72
N SER A 46 -6.80 -2.69 -18.62
CA SER A 46 -7.22 -1.33 -19.00
C SER A 46 -8.56 -0.90 -18.40
N ASP A 47 -9.34 -1.85 -17.87
CA ASP A 47 -10.73 -1.65 -17.44
C ASP A 47 -11.04 -2.27 -16.06
N LYS A 48 -10.02 -2.81 -15.37
CA LYS A 48 -10.14 -3.47 -14.06
C LYS A 48 -9.01 -3.04 -13.13
N GLY A 49 -9.30 -3.08 -11.83
CA GLY A 49 -8.33 -2.82 -10.76
C GLY A 49 -8.00 -4.08 -9.94
N PHE A 50 -7.07 -3.91 -9.00
CA PHE A 50 -6.73 -4.93 -8.00
C PHE A 50 -7.44 -4.63 -6.67
N MET A 51 -8.16 -5.62 -6.14
CA MET A 51 -8.75 -5.53 -4.80
C MET A 51 -7.78 -6.08 -3.77
N MET A 52 -7.27 -5.19 -2.89
CA MET A 52 -6.42 -5.57 -1.76
C MET A 52 -7.20 -6.37 -0.70
N THR A 53 -6.48 -7.17 0.10
CA THR A 53 -7.04 -7.90 1.24
C THR A 53 -7.78 -6.96 2.18
N LYS A 54 -9.07 -7.25 2.42
CA LYS A 54 -9.93 -6.52 3.35
C LYS A 54 -9.83 -7.11 4.75
N VAL A 55 -9.62 -6.27 5.75
CA VAL A 55 -9.41 -6.67 7.14
C VAL A 55 -10.21 -5.74 8.05
N ALA A 56 -10.81 -6.25 9.12
CA ALA A 56 -11.46 -5.43 10.15
C ALA A 56 -10.46 -5.17 11.28
N LEU A 57 -9.69 -4.09 11.19
CA LEU A 57 -8.73 -3.74 12.25
C LEU A 57 -9.47 -3.29 13.51
N THR A 58 -8.94 -3.64 14.67
CA THR A 58 -9.50 -3.24 15.98
C THR A 58 -8.95 -1.90 16.48
N GLY A 59 -7.86 -1.40 15.88
CA GLY A 59 -7.20 -0.14 16.18
C GLY A 59 -5.86 -0.03 15.44
N THR A 60 -5.18 1.11 15.54
CA THR A 60 -3.86 1.28 14.90
C THR A 60 -2.77 0.47 15.58
N ASN A 61 -3.00 0.04 16.82
CA ASN A 61 -2.14 -0.86 17.59
C ASN A 61 -2.53 -2.34 17.46
N ASP A 62 -3.41 -2.70 16.52
CA ASP A 62 -3.85 -4.09 16.34
C ASP A 62 -2.72 -5.00 15.82
N THR A 63 -2.30 -5.94 16.66
CA THR A 63 -1.29 -6.96 16.34
C THR A 63 -1.87 -8.37 16.20
N SER A 64 -3.19 -8.52 16.36
CA SER A 64 -3.84 -9.82 16.54
C SER A 64 -4.71 -10.24 15.36
N THR A 65 -5.27 -9.28 14.62
CA THR A 65 -6.18 -9.60 13.51
C THR A 65 -5.47 -10.32 12.36
N ILE A 66 -4.18 -10.06 12.15
CA ILE A 66 -3.37 -10.73 11.13
C ILE A 66 -2.41 -11.70 11.82
N GLN A 67 -2.48 -12.98 11.42
CA GLN A 67 -1.73 -14.08 12.00
C GLN A 67 -0.61 -14.59 11.06
N PRO A 68 0.53 -15.06 11.59
CA PRO A 68 0.90 -15.04 13.02
C PRO A 68 1.25 -13.64 13.54
N SER A 69 1.63 -12.72 12.65
CA SER A 69 1.85 -11.30 12.96
C SER A 69 1.87 -10.47 11.67
N ALA A 70 1.62 -9.17 11.79
CA ALA A 70 1.84 -8.23 10.70
C ALA A 70 3.35 -8.01 10.46
N THR A 71 3.78 -8.05 9.19
CA THR A 71 5.16 -7.78 8.78
C THR A 71 5.27 -6.33 8.28
N THR A 72 6.40 -5.66 8.55
CA THR A 72 6.63 -4.28 8.08
C THR A 72 6.42 -4.17 6.57
N GLY A 73 5.63 -3.19 6.14
CA GLY A 73 5.25 -2.99 4.74
C GLY A 73 3.99 -3.74 4.31
N LEU A 74 3.40 -4.59 5.16
CA LEU A 74 2.13 -5.25 4.88
C LEU A 74 1.02 -4.20 4.69
N MET A 75 0.28 -4.30 3.58
CA MET A 75 -0.82 -3.38 3.24
C MET A 75 -2.17 -4.10 3.27
N VAL A 76 -3.19 -3.42 3.78
CA VAL A 76 -4.58 -3.92 3.83
C VAL A 76 -5.57 -2.78 3.59
N TYR A 77 -6.78 -3.13 3.17
CA TYR A 77 -7.93 -2.22 3.28
C TYR A 77 -8.67 -2.51 4.58
N ASN A 78 -8.65 -1.57 5.52
CA ASN A 78 -9.44 -1.64 6.74
C ASN A 78 -10.93 -1.43 6.44
N THR A 79 -11.81 -2.25 7.01
CA THR A 79 -13.27 -2.14 6.89
C THR A 79 -13.97 -1.63 8.14
N ALA A 80 -13.27 -1.54 9.27
CA ALA A 80 -13.86 -1.20 10.56
C ALA A 80 -13.70 0.29 10.94
N THR A 81 -14.66 0.80 11.70
CA THR A 81 -14.47 1.99 12.55
C THR A 81 -14.32 1.50 13.98
N ALA A 82 -13.11 1.56 14.53
CA ALA A 82 -12.77 0.94 15.82
C ALA A 82 -11.57 1.65 16.46
N GLY A 83 -11.18 1.21 17.66
CA GLY A 83 -10.03 1.71 18.40
C GLY A 83 -10.42 2.65 19.54
N ALA A 84 -9.59 2.68 20.59
CA ALA A 84 -9.69 3.65 21.68
C ALA A 84 -9.11 5.01 21.26
N ALA A 85 -9.34 6.04 22.08
CA ALA A 85 -8.80 7.38 21.85
C ALA A 85 -7.28 7.36 21.56
N GLY A 86 -6.86 7.86 20.40
CA GLY A 86 -5.47 7.87 19.94
C GLY A 86 -5.02 6.64 19.13
N PHE A 87 -5.86 5.60 19.02
CA PHE A 87 -5.60 4.40 18.23
C PHE A 87 -6.70 4.10 17.22
N GLU A 88 -7.47 5.11 16.84
CA GLU A 88 -8.65 4.93 16.01
C GLU A 88 -8.30 4.54 14.58
N VAL A 89 -9.12 3.64 14.04
CA VAL A 89 -9.13 3.29 12.62
C VAL A 89 -10.50 3.62 12.04
N THR A 90 -10.50 3.95 10.76
CA THR A 90 -11.70 4.14 9.95
C THR A 90 -11.50 3.38 8.64
N PRO A 91 -12.56 3.07 7.87
CA PRO A 91 -12.41 2.39 6.60
C PRO A 91 -11.40 3.12 5.67
N GLY A 92 -10.50 2.36 5.03
CA GLY A 92 -9.46 2.91 4.15
C GLY A 92 -8.21 2.05 4.07
N PHE A 93 -7.22 2.48 3.29
CA PHE A 93 -5.96 1.76 3.14
C PHE A 93 -5.02 2.01 4.32
N TYR A 94 -4.41 0.95 4.83
CA TYR A 94 -3.42 0.98 5.90
C TYR A 94 -2.19 0.15 5.53
N TYR A 95 -1.04 0.52 6.06
CA TYR A 95 0.15 -0.33 6.07
C TYR A 95 0.71 -0.48 7.47
N TRP A 96 1.31 -1.63 7.76
CA TRP A 96 2.03 -1.86 9.00
C TRP A 96 3.42 -1.24 8.92
N ASN A 97 3.75 -0.29 9.79
CA ASN A 97 5.07 0.37 9.78
C ASN A 97 6.12 -0.36 10.64
N GLY A 98 5.79 -1.54 11.19
CA GLY A 98 6.62 -2.29 12.13
C GLY A 98 6.15 -2.20 13.58
N SER A 99 5.36 -1.19 13.94
CA SER A 99 4.82 -1.01 15.30
C SER A 99 3.35 -0.62 15.36
N SER A 100 2.80 -0.04 14.30
CA SER A 100 1.42 0.43 14.22
C SER A 100 0.93 0.45 12.77
N TRP A 101 -0.38 0.35 12.60
CA TRP A 101 -1.05 0.60 11.34
C TRP A 101 -1.07 2.09 11.05
N ARG A 102 -0.53 2.46 9.89
CA ARG A 102 -0.54 3.82 9.36
C ARG A 102 -1.54 3.89 8.22
N ARG A 103 -2.48 4.82 8.32
CA ARG A 103 -3.43 5.09 7.23
C ARG A 103 -2.70 5.80 6.10
N PHE A 104 -2.97 5.41 4.85
CA PHE A 104 -2.62 6.24 3.71
C PHE A 104 -3.47 7.51 3.77
N TYR A 105 -2.86 8.62 4.17
CA TYR A 105 -3.54 9.91 4.15
C TYR A 105 -3.60 10.42 2.71
N ASN A 106 -4.81 10.76 2.26
CA ASN A 106 -5.07 11.38 0.96
C ASN A 106 -5.71 12.75 1.17
N GLN A 107 -5.08 13.65 1.93
CA GLN A 107 -5.48 15.07 2.01
C GLN A 107 -4.23 15.93 2.16
N GLY A 108 -4.12 16.91 1.27
CA GLY A 108 -2.91 17.64 0.93
C GLY A 108 -2.36 18.56 2.00
N TYR A 109 -1.28 19.24 1.62
CA TYR A 109 -0.66 20.30 2.42
C TYR A 109 -1.73 21.27 2.94
N SER A 110 -1.88 21.37 4.25
CA SER A 110 -2.49 22.56 4.84
C SER A 110 -1.43 23.65 4.79
N LEU A 111 -1.60 24.66 3.92
CA LEU A 111 -0.81 25.89 3.99
C LEU A 111 -1.18 26.58 5.31
N ASN A 112 -0.34 26.38 6.32
CA ASN A 112 -0.43 27.11 7.57
C ASN A 112 0.23 28.48 7.35
N TYR A 113 -0.57 29.50 7.13
CA TYR A 113 -0.08 30.88 7.13
C TYR A 113 0.16 31.31 8.59
N ALA A 114 1.42 31.28 9.02
CA ALA A 114 1.81 31.82 10.31
C ALA A 114 1.83 33.36 10.23
N GLN A 115 0.90 34.02 10.90
CA GLN A 115 0.93 35.48 11.03
C GLN A 115 2.11 35.88 11.93
N SER A 116 3.17 36.43 11.33
CA SER A 116 4.40 36.81 12.04
C SER A 116 4.34 38.19 12.72
N ALA A 117 3.26 38.95 12.51
CA ALA A 117 3.01 40.24 13.14
C ALA A 117 1.51 40.51 13.33
N GLN A 118 1.14 41.07 14.48
CA GLN A 118 -0.21 41.52 14.76
C GLN A 118 -0.58 42.66 13.79
N VAL A 119 -1.61 42.46 12.97
CA VAL A 119 -2.21 43.54 12.16
C VAL A 119 -3.56 43.88 12.77
N THR A 120 -3.69 45.08 13.32
CA THR A 120 -4.97 45.60 13.81
C THR A 120 -5.64 46.35 12.67
N ALA A 121 -6.83 45.92 12.26
CA ALA A 121 -7.65 46.70 11.34
C ALA A 121 -8.06 48.02 12.02
N SER A 122 -7.74 49.16 11.38
CA SER A 122 -8.19 50.47 11.85
C SER A 122 -9.72 50.56 11.76
N THR A 123 -10.37 51.07 12.79
CA THR A 123 -11.85 51.24 12.88
C THR A 123 -12.41 52.36 11.99
N THR A 124 -11.59 52.97 11.13
CA THR A 124 -12.07 53.86 10.07
C THR A 124 -12.50 53.01 8.86
N ASN A 125 -13.80 52.73 8.79
CA ASN A 125 -14.51 51.86 7.82
C ASN A 125 -14.41 52.24 6.32
N THR A 126 -13.28 52.72 5.82
CA THR A 126 -13.13 53.09 4.39
C THR A 126 -11.85 52.63 3.72
N THR A 127 -10.95 51.94 4.42
CA THR A 127 -9.69 51.47 3.83
C THR A 127 -9.52 49.98 4.02
N TYR A 128 -9.53 49.22 2.92
CA TYR A 128 -9.11 47.83 2.93
C TYR A 128 -7.62 47.77 3.33
N VAL A 129 -7.31 47.03 4.40
CA VAL A 129 -5.93 46.70 4.76
C VAL A 129 -5.60 45.36 4.11
N ILE A 130 -4.68 45.36 3.15
CA ILE A 130 -4.16 44.11 2.56
C ILE A 130 -3.29 43.43 3.62
N LEU A 131 -3.68 42.21 4.02
CA LEU A 131 -2.85 41.37 4.87
C LEU A 131 -1.78 40.70 3.98
N PRO A 132 -0.47 40.90 4.26
CA PRO A 132 0.58 40.24 3.50
C PRO A 132 0.41 38.71 3.56
N GLY A 133 0.23 38.08 2.39
CA GLY A 133 0.11 36.62 2.27
C GLY A 133 -1.31 36.05 2.34
N LEU A 134 -2.36 36.87 2.45
CA LEU A 134 -3.74 36.43 2.24
C LEU A 134 -4.14 36.70 0.79
N ASP A 135 -4.58 35.66 0.05
CA ASP A 135 -5.12 35.82 -1.30
C ASP A 135 -6.23 36.87 -1.29
N THR A 136 -6.14 37.84 -2.21
CA THR A 136 -7.12 38.92 -2.41
C THR A 136 -8.43 38.43 -3.00
N GLY A 137 -8.60 37.11 -3.17
CA GLY A 137 -9.83 36.49 -3.66
C GLY A 137 -9.98 36.61 -5.17
N ASN A 138 -8.87 36.71 -5.90
CA ASN A 138 -8.86 36.75 -7.36
C ASN A 138 -8.26 35.45 -7.90
N ILE A 139 -9.12 34.42 -8.00
CA ILE A 139 -8.93 33.29 -8.92
C ILE A 139 -9.41 33.68 -10.32
#